data_AF-A0A929K4W2-F1
#
_entry.id   AF-A0A929K4W2-F1
#
_cell.length_a   1.000
_cell.length_b   1.000
_cell.length_c   1.000
_cell.angle_alpha   90.00
_cell.angle_beta   90.00
_cell.angle_gamma   90.00
#
_symmetry.space_group_name_H-M   'P 1'
#
loop_
_entity.id
_entity.type
_entity.pdbx_description
1 polymer ?
#
loop_
_entity_poly.entity_id
_entity_poly.type
_entity_poly.pdbx_seq_one_letter_code
_entity_poly.pdbx_strand_id
1 'polypeptide(L)' 'MKEKAKAMIAIDDRIRHGKPIIKGTRITIDEVLKALIGGMNYGEIESEYGIEREDIE' A
#
# COMPACT_ATOMS: atom_id res chain seq x y z
N MET A 1 5.06 2.01 24.85
CA MET A 1 3.70 2.49 24.50
C MET A 1 3.55 2.19 23.01
N LYS A 2 2.65 1.29 22.60
CA LYS A 2 2.45 1.02 21.17
C LYS A 2 1.77 2.26 20.59
N GLU A 3 2.54 3.04 19.82
CA GLU A 3 2.03 4.13 19.00
C GLU A 3 0.77 3.64 18.29
N LYS A 4 -0.33 4.41 18.35
CA LYS A 4 -1.53 4.11 17.56
C LYS A 4 -1.10 3.91 16.11
N ALA A 5 -1.43 2.77 15.51
CA ALA A 5 -1.18 2.49 14.10
C ALA A 5 -1.59 3.73 13.28
N LYS A 6 -0.59 4.42 12.73
CA LYS A 6 -0.81 5.51 11.77
C LYS A 6 -1.62 4.86 10.66
N ALA A 7 -2.85 5.34 10.42
CA ALA A 7 -3.68 4.75 9.37
C ALA A 7 -2.96 4.91 8.02
N MET A 8 -2.31 3.83 7.57
CA MET A 8 -1.53 3.72 6.33
C MET A 8 -2.44 3.69 5.10
N ILE A 9 -3.74 3.39 5.30
CA ILE A 9 -4.70 3.21 4.22
C ILE A 9 -5.66 4.41 4.19
N ALA A 10 -5.87 4.96 3.00
CA ALA A 10 -6.87 5.99 2.72
C ALA A 10 -7.94 5.47 1.75
N ILE A 11 -9.17 5.94 1.91
CA ILE A 11 -10.28 5.69 0.99
C ILE A 11 -10.86 7.06 0.64
N ASP A 12 -10.82 7.41 -0.65
CA ASP A 12 -11.38 8.64 -1.22
C ASP A 12 -12.04 8.27 -2.54
N ASP A 13 -13.34 8.51 -2.69
CA ASP A 13 -14.11 8.19 -3.88
C ASP A 13 -13.61 8.93 -5.15
N ARG A 14 -12.93 10.06 -4.96
CA ARG A 14 -12.31 10.84 -6.04
C ARG A 14 -10.97 10.26 -6.49
N ILE A 15 -10.38 9.31 -5.75
CA ILE A 15 -9.09 8.70 -6.06
C ILE A 15 -9.29 7.21 -6.34
N ARG A 16 -8.79 6.72 -7.49
CA ARG A 16 -8.84 5.30 -7.87
C ARG A 16 -10.25 4.67 -7.69
N HIS A 17 -11.32 5.44 -7.91
CA HIS A 17 -12.71 5.01 -7.77
C HIS A 17 -13.07 4.49 -6.37
N GLY A 18 -12.50 5.09 -5.31
CA GLY A 18 -12.77 4.68 -3.94
C GLY A 18 -12.08 3.38 -3.53
N LYS A 19 -11.18 2.83 -4.34
CA LYS A 19 -10.34 1.72 -3.91
C LYS A 19 -9.44 2.16 -2.75
N PRO A 20 -9.23 1.32 -1.73
CA PRO A 20 -8.23 1.59 -0.71
C PRO A 20 -6.85 1.76 -1.32
N ILE A 21 -6.16 2.82 -0.91
CA ILE A 21 -4.80 3.15 -1.35
C ILE A 21 -3.88 3.30 -0.14
N ILE A 22 -2.58 3.14 -0.37
CA ILE A 22 -1.56 3.58 0.57
C ILE A 22 -1.61 5.11 0.64
N LYS A 23 -1.67 5.66 1.85
CA LYS A 23 -1.86 7.08 2.10
C LYS A 23 -0.69 7.89 1.52
N GLY A 24 -1.02 8.91 0.75
CA GLY A 24 -0.01 9.77 0.11
C GLY A 24 0.49 9.24 -1.24
N THR A 25 0.01 8.06 -1.67
CA THR A 25 0.32 7.50 -2.99
C THR A 25 -0.97 7.35 -3.81
N ARG A 26 -0.84 6.77 -5.01
CA ARG A 26 -1.99 6.28 -5.81
C ARG A 26 -1.94 4.76 -5.96
N ILE A 27 -1.15 4.07 -5.13
CA ILE A 27 -0.98 2.62 -5.15
C ILE A 27 -2.11 2.02 -4.34
N THR A 28 -2.88 1.16 -4.99
CA THR A 28 -4.00 0.45 -4.39
C THR A 28 -3.51 -0.75 -3.60
N ILE A 29 -4.23 -1.13 -2.55
CA ILE A 29 -3.94 -2.35 -1.79
C ILE A 29 -4.05 -3.60 -2.68
N ASP A 30 -4.95 -3.56 -3.67
CA ASP A 30 -5.11 -4.60 -4.69
C ASP A 30 -3.86 -4.79 -5.57
N GLU A 31 -3.17 -3.71 -5.95
CA GLU A 31 -1.90 -3.79 -6.70
C GLU A 31 -0.82 -4.51 -5.88
N VAL A 32 -0.65 -4.15 -4.60
CA VAL A 32 0.32 -4.79 -3.69
C VAL A 32 0.00 -6.27 -3.48
N LEU A 33 -1.27 -6.61 -3.23
CA LEU A 33 -1.68 -8.01 -3.06
C LEU A 33 -1.44 -8.83 -4.32
N LYS A 34 -1.72 -8.28 -5.50
CA LYS A 34 -1.45 -8.95 -6.77
C LYS A 34 0.05 -9.16 -7.01
N ALA A 35 0.89 -8.20 -6.63
CA ALA A 35 2.35 -8.35 -6.69
C ALA A 35 2.83 -9.52 -5.81
N LEU A 36 2.36 -9.57 -4.55
CA LEU A 36 2.68 -10.66 -3.63
C LEU A 36 2.21 -12.02 -4.16
N ILE A 37 0.97 -12.11 -4.64
CA ILE A 37 0.42 -13.33 -5.26
C ILE A 37 1.21 -13.71 -6.52
N GLY A 38 1.69 -12.71 -7.27
CA GLY A 38 2.55 -12.87 -8.44
C GLY A 38 3.97 -13.34 -8.12
N GLY A 39 4.32 -13.48 -6.85
CA GLY A 39 5.62 -13.97 -6.40
C GLY A 39 6.63 -12.87 -6.09
N MET A 40 6.25 -11.60 -6.14
CA MET A 40 7.13 -10.52 -5.68
C MET A 40 7.30 -10.60 -4.16
N ASN A 41 8.51 -10.36 -3.69
CA ASN A 41 8.78 -10.16 -2.27
C ASN A 41 8.68 -8.66 -1.89
N TYR A 42 8.68 -8.38 -0.58
CA TYR A 42 8.54 -7.01 -0.08
C TYR A 42 9.59 -6.05 -0.64
N GLY A 43 10.86 -6.44 -0.73
CA GLY A 43 11.92 -5.57 -1.25
C GLY A 43 11.77 -5.24 -2.74
N GLU A 44 11.23 -6.18 -3.53
CA GLU A 44 10.88 -5.91 -4.94
C GLU A 44 9.72 -4.92 -5.04
N ILE A 45 8.72 -5.05 -4.17
CA ILE A 45 7.57 -4.13 -4.10
C ILE A 45 8.01 -2.73 -3.66
N GLU A 46 8.88 -2.62 -2.64
CA GLU A 46 9.45 -1.34 -2.19
C GLU A 46 10.22 -0.65 -3.33
N SER A 47 11.08 -1.40 -4.03
CA SER A 47 11.86 -0.88 -5.16
C SER A 47 11.00 -0.48 -6.37
N GLU A 48 9.97 -1.26 -6.69
CA GLU A 48 9.10 -1.03 -7.86
C GLU A 48 8.12 0.12 -7.62
N TYR A 49 7.51 0.16 -6.43
CA TYR A 49 6.45 1.12 -6.11
C TYR A 49 6.94 2.36 -5.36
N GLY A 50 8.19 2.38 -4.88
CA GLY A 50 8.75 3.51 -4.13
C GLY A 50 8.03 3.76 -2.81
N ILE A 51 7.65 2.67 -2.13
CA ILE A 51 7.01 2.67 -0.81
C ILE A 51 7.90 1.96 0.19
N GLU A 52 7.65 2.17 1.48
CA GLU A 52 8.37 1.48 2.54
C GLU A 52 7.57 0.24 2.98
N ARG A 53 8.26 -0.78 3.49
CA ARG A 53 7.63 -2.01 3.98
C ARG A 53 6.56 -1.75 5.03
N GLU A 54 6.76 -0.76 5.90
CA GLU A 54 5.77 -0.39 6.92
C GLU A 54 4.46 0.12 6.32
N ASP A 55 4.44 0.56 5.06
CA ASP A 55 3.22 0.98 4.36
C ASP A 55 2.29 -0.20 4.01
N ILE A 56 2.81 -1.44 4.05
CA ILE A 56 2.13 -2.66 3.57
C ILE A 56 2.10 -3.83 4.56
N GLU A 57 2.74 -3.73 5.74
CA GLU A 57 2.65 -4.69 6.86
C GLU A 57 1.49 -4.42 7.83
#